data_AF-A0A5Q0UJ90-F1
#
_entry.id   AF-A0A5Q0UJ90-F1
#
_cell.length_a   1.000
_cell.length_b   1.000
_cell.length_c   1.000
_cell.angle_alpha   90.00
_cell.angle_beta   90.00
_cell.angle_gamma   90.00
#
_symmetry.space_group_name_H-M   'P 1'
#
loop_
_entity.id
_entity.type
_entity.pdbx_description
1 polymer ?
#
loop_
_entity_poly.entity_id
_entity_poly.type
_entity_poly.pdbx_seq_one_letter_code
_entity_poly.pdbx_strand_id
1 'polypeptide(L)'
;MKRAGNTKLVKKTSDESLSSQTILQDDNELKLSIGSEELWNFEIRVFVDCPSDGYVKNSFSGPSGSTINWAREGNKWNADSSSTRNVGQGPVGFVLKGRIKNGNSSGTLNYQWSQSTSRNDTFTVKKGSLLIAWKSG
;
A
#
# COMPACT_ATOMS: atom_id res chain seq x y z
N MET A 1 13.17 -20.30 -0.86
CA MET A 1 14.05 -19.15 -0.58
C MET A 1 13.85 -18.74 0.88
N LYS A 2 14.86 -18.91 1.74
CA LYS A 2 14.76 -18.61 3.18
C LYS A 2 14.76 -17.08 3.34
N ARG A 3 13.66 -16.49 3.84
CA ARG A 3 13.57 -15.05 4.14
C ARG A 3 14.46 -14.79 5.37
N ALA A 4 15.74 -14.45 5.16
CA ALA A 4 16.72 -14.34 6.24
C ALA A 4 16.71 -12.95 6.91
N GLY A 5 16.74 -12.93 8.24
CA GLY A 5 17.23 -11.82 9.11
C GLY A 5 16.36 -10.58 9.29
N ASN A 6 15.93 -9.93 8.21
CA ASN A 6 15.37 -8.57 8.26
C ASN A 6 13.96 -8.48 7.69
N THR A 7 13.07 -9.36 8.15
CA THR A 7 11.64 -9.23 7.82
C THR A 7 10.96 -8.30 8.81
N LYS A 8 10.21 -7.33 8.29
CA LYS A 8 9.34 -6.44 9.07
C LYS A 8 7.88 -6.79 8.75
N LEU A 9 7.08 -6.91 9.80
CA LEU A 9 5.64 -7.08 9.71
C LEU A 9 4.99 -5.87 10.36
N VAL A 10 4.13 -5.20 9.62
CA VAL A 10 3.31 -4.09 10.09
C VAL A 10 1.87 -4.52 9.96
N LYS A 11 1.12 -4.48 11.06
CA LYS A 11 -0.29 -4.86 11.11
C LYS A 11 -1.12 -3.64 11.44
N LYS A 12 -2.09 -3.30 10.58
CA LYS A 12 -3.05 -2.25 10.85
C LYS A 12 -3.94 -2.66 12.03
N THR A 13 -4.01 -1.80 13.05
CA THR A 13 -4.72 -2.06 14.30
C THR A 13 -6.09 -1.41 14.36
N SER A 14 -6.31 -0.33 13.60
CA SER A 14 -7.59 0.38 13.51
C SER A 14 -8.14 0.43 12.09
N ASP A 15 -9.45 0.53 11.95
CA ASP A 15 -10.06 0.82 10.64
C ASP A 15 -9.76 2.26 10.24
N GLU A 16 -9.55 2.50 8.95
CA GLU A 16 -9.39 3.84 8.40
C GLU A 16 -10.37 4.05 7.26
N SER A 17 -11.13 5.14 7.35
CA SER A 17 -12.31 5.36 6.54
C SER A 17 -12.22 6.70 5.82
N LEU A 18 -12.61 6.71 4.54
CA LEU A 18 -12.69 7.90 3.71
C LEU A 18 -14.07 8.02 3.07
N SER A 19 -14.54 9.26 2.99
CA SER A 19 -15.72 9.66 2.23
C SER A 19 -15.38 10.89 1.40
N SER A 20 -15.91 10.94 0.18
CA SER A 20 -15.72 12.02 -0.78
C SER A 20 -14.26 12.44 -0.99
N GLN A 21 -13.33 11.48 -1.01
CA GLN A 21 -11.90 11.72 -1.12
C GLN A 21 -11.29 10.92 -2.27
N THR A 22 -10.82 11.65 -3.29
CA THR A 22 -10.22 11.06 -4.51
C THR A 22 -8.71 11.25 -4.61
N ILE A 23 -8.16 12.11 -3.75
CA ILE A 23 -6.73 12.36 -3.65
C ILE A 23 -6.12 11.24 -2.81
N LEU A 24 -5.06 10.63 -3.34
CA LEU A 24 -4.30 9.62 -2.62
C LEU A 24 -3.75 10.21 -1.32
N GLN A 25 -3.92 9.48 -0.22
CA GLN A 25 -3.28 9.79 1.05
C GLN A 25 -2.56 8.57 1.60
N ASP A 26 -1.57 8.81 2.44
CA ASP A 26 -0.87 7.76 3.16
C ASP A 26 -1.83 7.11 4.17
N ASP A 27 -1.82 5.77 4.21
CA ASP A 27 -2.47 5.04 5.30
C ASP A 27 -1.77 5.35 6.63
N ASN A 28 -2.56 5.49 7.69
CA ASN A 28 -2.06 5.92 9.00
C ASN A 28 -1.05 4.93 9.62
N GLU A 29 -1.13 3.63 9.27
CA GLU A 29 -0.38 2.55 9.93
C GLU A 29 0.41 1.66 8.97
N LEU A 30 -0.03 1.49 7.72
CA LEU A 30 0.61 0.60 6.74
C LEU A 30 1.83 1.26 6.10
N LYS A 31 2.87 1.44 6.92
CA LYS A 31 4.11 2.14 6.58
C LYS A 31 5.35 1.45 7.14
N LEU A 32 6.48 1.59 6.45
CA LEU A 32 7.75 0.96 6.79
C LEU A 32 8.86 2.01 6.84
N SER A 33 9.56 2.11 7.97
CA SER A 33 10.80 2.90 8.07
C SER A 33 11.94 2.21 7.31
N ILE A 34 12.65 2.98 6.50
CA ILE A 34 13.70 2.52 5.59
C ILE A 34 14.93 3.42 5.80
N GLY A 35 16.09 2.80 6.02
CA GLY A 35 17.37 3.49 6.12
C GLY A 35 17.86 4.03 4.77
N SER A 36 18.91 4.85 4.80
CA SER A 36 19.59 5.33 3.59
C SER A 36 20.15 4.15 2.78
N GLU A 37 20.02 4.23 1.46
CA GLU A 37 20.55 3.26 0.48
C GLU A 37 20.04 1.82 0.63
N GLU A 38 19.02 1.60 1.46
CA GLU A 38 18.46 0.27 1.68
C GLU A 38 17.58 -0.18 0.52
N LEU A 39 17.57 -1.50 0.32
CA LEU A 39 16.71 -2.16 -0.65
C LEU A 39 15.74 -3.12 0.03
N TRP A 40 14.44 -2.95 -0.25
CA TRP A 40 13.39 -3.78 0.32
C TRP A 40 12.46 -4.32 -0.75
N ASN A 41 12.08 -5.59 -0.61
CA ASN A 41 10.87 -6.10 -1.23
C ASN A 41 9.73 -6.05 -0.21
N PHE A 42 8.50 -5.89 -0.70
CA PHE A 42 7.32 -5.87 0.14
C PHE A 42 6.12 -6.55 -0.50
N GLU A 43 5.22 -7.02 0.35
CA GLU A 43 3.88 -7.49 0.05
C GLU A 43 2.93 -6.77 1.00
N ILE A 44 1.88 -6.17 0.47
CA ILE A 44 0.77 -5.62 1.26
C ILE A 44 -0.48 -6.45 0.99
N ARG A 45 -1.16 -6.84 2.07
CA ARG A 45 -2.47 -7.49 2.05
C ARG A 45 -3.46 -6.49 2.60
N VAL A 46 -4.34 -6.01 1.73
CA VAL A 46 -5.32 -4.98 2.08
C VAL A 46 -6.68 -5.63 2.12
N PHE A 47 -7.38 -5.45 3.24
CA PHE A 47 -8.79 -5.75 3.36
C PHE A 47 -9.54 -4.43 3.34
N VAL A 48 -10.51 -4.32 2.43
CA VAL A 48 -11.34 -3.14 2.30
C VAL A 48 -12.80 -3.52 2.44
N ASP A 49 -13.62 -2.55 2.82
CA ASP A 49 -15.06 -2.65 2.80
C ASP A 49 -15.63 -1.43 2.08
N CYS A 50 -16.48 -1.69 1.09
CA CYS A 50 -17.12 -0.65 0.30
C CYS A 50 -18.63 -0.86 0.29
N PRO A 51 -19.43 0.04 0.85
CA PRO A 51 -20.88 -0.18 1.02
C PRO A 51 -21.67 -0.18 -0.30
N SER A 52 -21.08 0.29 -1.41
CA SER A 52 -21.65 0.19 -2.76
C SER A 52 -20.56 -0.13 -3.78
N ASP A 53 -20.90 -0.61 -4.98
CA ASP A 53 -19.91 -1.01 -6.01
C ASP A 53 -18.89 0.09 -6.24
N GLY A 54 -17.65 -0.13 -5.80
CA GLY A 54 -16.65 0.91 -5.67
C GLY A 54 -15.32 0.53 -6.27
N TYR A 55 -14.50 1.55 -6.45
CA TYR A 55 -13.16 1.42 -6.97
C TYR A 55 -12.18 2.08 -6.01
N VAL A 56 -11.11 1.36 -5.70
CA VAL A 56 -10.01 1.87 -4.88
C VAL A 56 -8.87 2.29 -5.78
N LYS A 57 -8.34 3.48 -5.54
CA LYS A 57 -7.09 3.95 -6.12
C LYS A 57 -5.98 3.67 -5.12
N ASN A 58 -4.88 3.08 -5.58
CA ASN A 58 -3.76 2.65 -4.74
C ASN A 58 -2.46 3.21 -5.31
N SER A 59 -1.53 3.56 -4.43
CA SER A 59 -0.16 3.87 -4.79
C SER A 59 0.77 3.56 -3.62
N PHE A 60 2.04 3.89 -3.78
CA PHE A 60 3.02 3.95 -2.71
C PHE A 60 3.80 5.25 -2.82
N SER A 61 4.15 5.82 -1.67
CA SER A 61 5.10 6.92 -1.58
C SER A 61 6.34 6.46 -0.82
N GLY A 62 7.48 7.08 -1.10
CA GLY A 62 8.75 6.78 -0.45
C GLY A 62 9.56 8.04 -0.18
N PRO A 63 10.73 7.93 0.44
CA PRO A 63 11.63 9.07 0.63
C PRO A 63 12.05 9.69 -0.70
N SER A 64 12.42 10.97 -0.69
CA SER A 64 12.96 11.65 -1.88
C SER A 64 14.16 10.87 -2.46
N GLY A 65 14.17 10.70 -3.78
CA GLY A 65 15.20 9.93 -4.48
C GLY A 65 15.04 8.41 -4.39
N SER A 66 13.99 7.91 -3.73
CA SER A 66 13.66 6.48 -3.80
C SER A 66 13.01 6.12 -5.15
N THR A 67 13.15 4.86 -5.53
CA THR A 67 12.44 4.29 -6.68
C THR A 67 11.55 3.16 -6.21
N ILE A 68 10.26 3.24 -6.51
CA ILE A 68 9.27 2.21 -6.15
C ILE A 68 8.72 1.58 -7.42
N ASN A 69 8.84 0.25 -7.49
CA ASN A 69 8.15 -0.56 -8.49
C ASN A 69 7.18 -1.47 -7.75
N TRP A 70 5.93 -1.53 -8.19
CA TRP A 70 4.94 -2.40 -7.57
C TRP A 70 3.91 -2.89 -8.58
N ALA A 71 3.22 -3.96 -8.27
CA ALA A 71 2.13 -4.47 -9.09
C ALA A 71 1.05 -5.12 -8.23
N ARG A 72 -0.16 -5.16 -8.77
CA ARG A 72 -1.16 -6.15 -8.35
C ARG A 72 -0.81 -7.48 -8.99
N GLU A 73 -1.16 -8.57 -8.33
CA GLU A 73 -1.13 -9.90 -8.97
C GLU A 73 -1.92 -9.90 -10.28
N GLY A 74 -1.31 -10.43 -11.35
CA GLY A 74 -1.86 -10.43 -12.70
C GLY A 74 -1.63 -9.16 -13.52
N ASN A 75 -0.98 -8.12 -12.97
CA ASN A 75 -0.69 -6.86 -13.66
C ASN A 75 0.81 -6.69 -13.95
N LYS A 76 1.14 -5.77 -14.88
CA LYS A 76 2.52 -5.29 -15.11
C LYS A 76 3.02 -4.45 -13.92
N TRP A 77 4.33 -4.34 -13.78
CA TRP A 77 4.96 -3.42 -12.82
C TRP A 77 4.58 -1.96 -13.13
N ASN A 78 3.99 -1.30 -12.15
CA ASN A 78 3.75 0.13 -12.10
C ASN A 78 4.96 0.76 -11.40
N ALA A 79 5.76 1.52 -12.15
CA ALA A 79 6.79 2.37 -11.56
C ALA A 79 6.12 3.65 -11.05
N ASP A 80 6.18 3.89 -9.75
CA ASP A 80 5.81 5.16 -9.08
C ASP A 80 4.48 5.80 -9.56
N SER A 81 3.51 4.96 -9.90
CA SER A 81 2.23 5.36 -10.49
C SER A 81 1.09 4.72 -9.73
N SER A 82 -0.06 5.40 -9.68
CA SER A 82 -1.26 4.86 -9.06
C SER A 82 -1.95 3.78 -9.92
N SER A 83 -2.71 2.88 -9.28
CA SER A 83 -3.56 1.89 -9.95
C SER A 83 -4.96 1.85 -9.34
N THR A 84 -5.97 1.75 -10.19
CA THR A 84 -7.39 1.64 -9.79
C THR A 84 -7.88 0.21 -9.92
N ARG A 85 -8.69 -0.26 -8.95
CA ARG A 85 -9.29 -1.60 -8.93
C ARG A 85 -10.76 -1.53 -8.52
N ASN A 86 -11.63 -2.21 -9.26
CA ASN A 86 -12.99 -2.50 -8.80
C ASN A 86 -12.92 -3.45 -7.59
N VAL A 87 -13.55 -3.07 -6.47
CA VAL A 87 -13.66 -3.88 -5.25
C VAL A 87 -15.06 -4.44 -5.01
N GLY A 88 -16.03 -4.08 -5.85
CA GLY A 88 -17.42 -4.46 -5.69
C GLY A 88 -18.04 -3.83 -4.46
N GLN A 89 -19.20 -4.36 -4.07
CA GLN A 89 -19.85 -4.07 -2.80
C GLN A 89 -19.44 -5.09 -1.74
N GLY A 90 -19.21 -4.61 -0.53
CA GLY A 90 -18.88 -5.39 0.65
C GLY A 90 -17.38 -5.60 0.87
N PRO A 91 -17.03 -6.51 1.78
CA PRO A 91 -15.64 -6.75 2.16
C PRO A 91 -14.88 -7.53 1.09
N VAL A 92 -13.68 -7.06 0.71
CA VAL A 92 -12.79 -7.77 -0.20
C VAL A 92 -11.33 -7.65 0.23
N GLY A 93 -10.56 -8.71 0.00
CA GLY A 93 -9.11 -8.75 0.19
C GLY A 93 -8.37 -8.73 -1.14
N PHE A 94 -7.24 -8.03 -1.20
CA PHE A 94 -6.32 -8.11 -2.33
C PHE A 94 -4.86 -7.94 -1.89
N VAL A 95 -3.94 -8.33 -2.78
CA VAL A 95 -2.49 -8.30 -2.54
C VAL A 95 -1.81 -7.42 -3.58
N LEU A 96 -0.95 -6.53 -3.12
CA LEU A 96 0.01 -5.80 -3.96
C LEU A 96 1.42 -6.21 -3.54
N LYS A 97 2.32 -6.36 -4.51
CA LYS A 97 3.73 -6.73 -4.29
C LYS A 97 4.62 -5.69 -4.91
N GLY A 98 5.75 -5.40 -4.28
CA GLY A 98 6.64 -4.36 -4.76
C GLY A 98 8.07 -4.46 -4.26
N ARG A 99 8.87 -3.53 -4.75
CA ARG A 99 10.25 -3.28 -4.34
C ARG A 99 10.48 -1.78 -4.26
N ILE A 100 11.17 -1.35 -3.21
CA ILE A 100 11.69 0.01 -3.07
C ILE A 100 13.21 -0.04 -2.97
N LYS A 101 13.88 0.82 -3.74
CA LYS A 101 15.29 1.18 -3.56
C LYS A 101 15.33 2.60 -3.00
N ASN A 102 15.85 2.77 -1.78
CA ASN A 102 15.93 4.08 -1.18
C ASN A 102 17.19 4.85 -1.64
N GLY A 103 17.12 6.18 -1.59
CA GLY A 103 18.26 7.07 -1.82
C GLY A 103 19.07 7.33 -0.55
N ASN A 104 19.85 8.41 -0.54
CA ASN A 104 20.81 8.73 0.53
C ASN A 104 20.16 9.16 1.85
N SER A 105 18.86 9.41 1.87
CA SER A 105 18.12 9.84 3.07
C SER A 105 17.23 8.72 3.58
N SER A 106 17.30 8.42 4.87
CA SER A 106 16.30 7.57 5.52
C SER A 106 14.90 8.19 5.45
N GLY A 107 13.87 7.36 5.47
CA GLY A 107 12.49 7.82 5.57
C GLY A 107 11.50 6.66 5.62
N THR A 108 10.34 6.82 4.99
CA THR A 108 9.24 5.87 5.11
C THR A 108 8.67 5.50 3.75
N LEU A 109 8.46 4.20 3.50
CA LEU A 109 7.55 3.72 2.47
C LEU A 109 6.14 3.73 3.05
N ASN A 110 5.20 4.42 2.40
CA ASN A 110 3.80 4.44 2.80
C ASN A 110 2.95 3.77 1.72
N TYR A 111 2.00 2.94 2.14
CA TYR A 111 0.87 2.59 1.27
C TYR A 111 -0.07 3.78 1.16
N GLN A 112 -0.48 4.10 -0.06
CA GLN A 112 -1.39 5.18 -0.34
C GLN A 112 -2.68 4.67 -0.93
N TRP A 113 -3.80 5.25 -0.50
CA TRP A 113 -5.10 4.89 -1.03
C TRP A 113 -6.08 6.06 -1.03
N SER A 114 -7.11 5.93 -1.87
CA SER A 114 -8.28 6.80 -1.90
C SER A 114 -9.43 6.12 -2.63
N GLN A 115 -10.63 6.73 -2.60
CA GLN A 115 -11.68 6.35 -3.53
C GLN A 115 -11.25 6.76 -4.96
N SER A 116 -11.57 5.98 -5.98
CA SER A 116 -11.23 6.42 -7.35
C SER A 116 -12.16 7.53 -7.84
N THR A 117 -13.37 7.62 -7.27
CA THR A 117 -14.41 8.61 -7.54
C THR A 117 -14.95 9.13 -6.21
N SER A 118 -15.36 10.39 -6.17
CA SER A 118 -15.89 10.99 -4.94
C SER A 118 -17.27 10.40 -4.66
N ARG A 119 -17.47 9.87 -3.46
CA ARG A 119 -18.73 9.27 -3.04
C ARG A 119 -18.98 9.53 -1.57
N ASN A 120 -20.23 9.80 -1.22
CA ASN A 120 -20.64 10.09 0.15
C ASN A 120 -20.65 8.85 1.05
N ASP A 121 -20.56 7.65 0.46
CA ASP A 121 -20.48 6.41 1.20
C ASP A 121 -19.05 6.17 1.72
N THR A 122 -18.94 5.48 2.85
CA THR A 122 -17.68 5.35 3.56
C THR A 122 -16.90 4.15 3.06
N PHE A 123 -15.80 4.40 2.33
CA PHE A 123 -14.85 3.37 1.96
C PHE A 123 -13.88 3.15 3.13
N THR A 124 -13.66 1.91 3.54
CA THR A 124 -12.82 1.61 4.70
C THR A 124 -11.70 0.64 4.35
N VAL A 125 -10.45 0.97 4.67
CA VAL A 125 -9.36 0.00 4.81
C VAL A 125 -9.39 -0.56 6.23
N LYS A 126 -9.56 -1.87 6.34
CA LYS A 126 -9.87 -2.55 7.60
C LYS A 126 -8.60 -2.87 8.40
N LYS A 127 -8.75 -2.83 9.73
CA LYS A 127 -7.84 -3.47 10.67
C LYS A 127 -7.60 -4.93 10.28
N GLY A 128 -6.39 -5.42 10.54
CA GLY A 128 -5.95 -6.73 10.10
C GLY A 128 -5.30 -6.76 8.71
N SER A 129 -5.34 -5.65 7.95
CA SER A 129 -4.46 -5.44 6.80
C SER A 129 -2.99 -5.46 7.23
N LEU A 130 -2.10 -5.93 6.34
CA LEU A 130 -0.71 -6.26 6.67
C LEU A 130 0.25 -5.71 5.61
N LEU A 131 1.37 -5.13 6.04
CA LEU A 131 2.54 -4.90 5.21
C LEU A 131 3.67 -5.82 5.71
N ILE A 132 4.19 -6.64 4.79
CA ILE A 132 5.29 -7.58 5.03
C ILE A 132 6.44 -7.14 4.14
N ALA A 133 7.58 -6.81 4.72
CA ALA A 133 8.75 -6.38 3.96
C ALA A 133 10.00 -7.15 4.38
N TRP A 134 10.93 -7.36 3.46
CA TRP A 134 12.23 -7.96 3.74
C TRP A 134 13.34 -7.30 2.93
N LYS A 135 14.48 -7.07 3.60
CA LYS A 135 15.68 -6.54 2.93
C LYS A 135 16.14 -7.48 1.83
N SER A 136 16.64 -6.91 0.73
CA SER A 136 17.11 -7.65 -0.45
C SER A 136 18.46 -7.23 -1.00
N GLY A 137 19.20 -6.41 -0.25
CA GLY A 137 20.55 -5.96 -0.54
C GLY A 137 21.00 -5.00 0.55
#